data_AF-W9H3X7-F1
#
_entry.id   AF-W9H3X7-F1
#
_cell.length_a   1.000
_cell.length_b   1.000
_cell.length_c   1.000
_cell.angle_alpha   90.00
_cell.angle_beta   90.00
_cell.angle_gamma   90.00
#
_symmetry.space_group_name_H-M   'P 1'
#
loop_
_entity.id
_entity.type
_entity.pdbx_description
1 polymer ?
#
loop_
_entity_poly.entity_id
_entity_poly.type
_entity_poly.pdbx_seq_one_letter_code
_entity_poly.pdbx_strand_id
1 'polypeptide(L)'
;MTFHDIDESLDWLGRPIDCASCRFADRLATQRCQPLKACVHDRYAKRIQRFFQWNEDLAAEHLDHPYFEVRAIAVRHAPLFHVPRLMDDLDETVRSSVARRLPRRLLLKMRGDPDREVRISVASRLEDGDLAPMMRDPDYSVRLRVARRVPEGMLPAMMRDEDAEVRLEVARRIGLEWLASMAWDENQRVRLHVAQRLCPDKLAAMINDADWCVRYVVASRIADEYLDPLIDDPVEEVREIARGRRAGLVLQDDLP
;
A
#
# COMPACT_ATOMS: atom_id res chain seq x y z
N MET A 1 12.12 -17.82 13.64
CA MET A 1 10.75 -17.58 14.15
C MET A 1 9.98 -18.87 14.04
N THR A 2 9.82 -19.59 15.16
CA THR A 2 9.03 -20.82 15.23
C THR A 2 7.56 -20.46 15.11
N PHE A 3 6.94 -20.86 14.01
CA PHE A 3 5.49 -20.81 13.84
C PHE A 3 4.89 -21.66 14.96
N HIS A 4 4.30 -21.03 15.97
CA HIS A 4 3.40 -21.73 16.88
C HIS A 4 2.16 -22.06 16.06
N ASP A 5 2.20 -23.19 15.34
CA ASP A 5 0.97 -23.79 14.85
C ASP A 5 0.13 -24.11 16.09
N ILE A 6 -1.06 -23.51 16.13
CA ILE A 6 -2.02 -23.67 17.22
C ILE A 6 -2.26 -25.16 17.41
N ASP A 7 -1.89 -25.74 18.55
CA ASP A 7 -1.99 -27.19 18.78
C ASP A 7 -3.45 -27.69 18.92
N GLU A 8 -4.41 -26.76 18.84
CA GLU A 8 -5.84 -27.03 18.93
C GLU A 8 -6.56 -26.77 17.59
N SER A 9 -7.51 -27.66 17.23
CA SER A 9 -8.44 -27.48 16.11
C SER A 9 -9.82 -27.13 16.65
N LEU A 10 -10.11 -25.84 16.72
CA LEU A 10 -11.41 -25.31 17.14
C LEU A 10 -12.13 -24.66 15.95
N ASP A 11 -13.45 -24.81 15.91
CA ASP A 11 -14.30 -24.11 14.97
C ASP A 11 -14.47 -22.62 15.32
N TRP A 12 -15.13 -21.86 14.45
CA TRP A 12 -15.38 -20.42 14.65
C TRP A 12 -16.32 -20.10 15.83
N LEU A 13 -16.97 -21.12 16.41
CA LEU A 13 -17.76 -21.04 17.64
C LEU A 13 -16.95 -21.48 18.87
N GLY A 14 -15.67 -21.83 18.70
CA GLY A 14 -14.79 -22.29 19.77
C GLY A 14 -14.96 -23.76 20.17
N ARG A 15 -15.64 -24.57 19.35
CA ARG A 15 -15.88 -26.00 19.64
C ARG A 15 -14.83 -26.87 18.97
N PRO A 16 -14.44 -28.01 19.57
CA PRO A 16 -13.54 -28.96 18.91
C PRO A 16 -14.07 -29.43 17.57
N ILE A 17 -13.20 -29.43 16.55
CA ILE A 17 -13.53 -29.95 15.23
C ILE A 17 -13.56 -31.48 15.29
N ASP A 18 -14.71 -32.07 14.98
CA ASP A 18 -14.86 -33.52 14.84
C ASP A 18 -14.81 -33.94 13.37
N CYS A 19 -13.78 -34.69 12.99
CA CYS A 19 -13.64 -35.22 11.64
C CYS A 19 -14.47 -36.48 11.39
N ALA A 20 -14.88 -37.21 12.43
CA ALA A 20 -15.63 -38.46 12.29
C ALA A 20 -17.05 -38.24 11.76
N SER A 21 -17.68 -37.13 12.14
CA SER A 21 -19.02 -36.73 11.68
C SER A 21 -19.01 -35.69 10.55
N CYS A 22 -17.83 -35.32 10.05
CA CYS A 22 -17.69 -34.26 9.05
C CYS A 22 -18.20 -34.71 7.68
N ARG A 23 -19.02 -33.86 7.04
CA ARG A 23 -19.56 -34.09 5.69
C ARG A 23 -18.49 -34.18 4.58
N PHE A 24 -17.25 -33.79 4.87
CA PHE A 24 -16.11 -33.85 3.95
C PHE A 24 -15.19 -35.05 4.22
N ALA A 25 -15.74 -36.15 4.74
CA ALA A 25 -15.01 -37.40 4.99
C ALA A 25 -14.32 -37.95 3.73
N ASP A 26 -14.92 -37.74 2.56
CA ASP A 26 -14.34 -38.06 1.25
C ASP A 26 -13.07 -37.24 0.95
N ARG A 27 -13.06 -35.94 1.31
CA ARG A 27 -11.87 -35.08 1.19
C ARG A 27 -10.77 -35.50 2.14
N LEU A 28 -11.13 -35.94 3.35
CA LEU A 28 -10.16 -36.49 4.30
C LEU A 28 -9.53 -37.78 3.78
N ALA A 29 -10.35 -38.70 3.25
CA ALA A 29 -9.90 -39.98 2.69
C ALA A 29 -8.93 -39.80 1.50
N THR A 30 -9.06 -38.71 0.75
CA THR A 30 -8.21 -38.35 -0.39
C THR A 30 -7.10 -37.34 -0.03
N GLN A 31 -6.87 -37.07 1.26
CA GLN A 31 -5.87 -36.11 1.75
C GLN A 31 -6.05 -34.68 1.22
N ARG A 32 -7.27 -34.32 0.80
CA ARG A 32 -7.66 -32.96 0.40
C ARG A 32 -8.16 -32.13 1.58
N CYS A 33 -8.22 -32.67 2.80
CA CYS A 33 -8.24 -31.90 4.04
C CYS A 33 -7.41 -32.63 5.11
N GLN A 34 -6.98 -31.92 6.16
CA GLN A 34 -6.16 -32.53 7.22
C GLN A 34 -6.36 -31.77 8.55
N PRO A 35 -6.65 -32.46 9.68
CA PRO A 35 -6.72 -31.84 11.00
C PRO A 35 -5.48 -31.01 11.33
N LEU A 36 -5.66 -29.91 12.05
CA LEU A 36 -4.61 -28.93 12.41
C LEU A 36 -3.88 -28.26 11.23
N LYS A 37 -4.25 -28.57 9.98
CA LYS A 37 -3.54 -28.07 8.79
C LYS A 37 -4.44 -27.47 7.73
N ALA A 38 -5.55 -28.10 7.36
CA ALA A 38 -6.47 -27.63 6.34
C ALA A 38 -7.89 -28.09 6.66
N CYS A 39 -8.73 -27.19 7.13
CA CYS A 39 -10.13 -27.47 7.43
C CYS A 39 -10.96 -26.19 7.24
N VAL A 40 -12.11 -26.31 6.57
CA VAL A 40 -13.03 -25.19 6.34
C VAL A 40 -13.76 -24.76 7.62
N HIS A 41 -13.93 -25.69 8.57
CA HIS A 41 -14.60 -25.41 9.83
C HIS A 41 -13.69 -24.72 10.84
N ASP A 42 -12.37 -24.66 10.61
CA ASP A 42 -11.42 -24.10 11.57
C ASP A 42 -11.56 -22.59 11.68
N ARG A 43 -11.38 -22.03 12.88
CA ARG A 43 -11.36 -20.57 13.09
C ARG A 43 -10.12 -19.90 12.52
N TYR A 44 -9.03 -20.64 12.30
CA TYR A 44 -7.77 -20.08 11.84
C TYR A 44 -7.77 -19.92 10.32
N ALA A 45 -7.78 -18.67 9.86
CA ALA A 45 -7.84 -18.30 8.44
C ALA A 45 -6.83 -19.05 7.54
N LYS A 46 -5.60 -19.32 8.00
CA LYS A 46 -4.61 -20.05 7.18
C LYS A 46 -5.01 -21.49 6.89
N ARG A 47 -5.73 -22.15 7.80
CA ARG A 47 -6.23 -23.52 7.62
C ARG A 47 -7.41 -23.54 6.66
N ILE A 48 -8.30 -22.55 6.76
CA ILE A 48 -9.41 -22.37 5.81
C ILE A 48 -8.85 -22.08 4.40
N GLN A 49 -7.87 -21.19 4.29
CA GLN A 49 -7.19 -20.88 3.03
C GLN A 49 -6.60 -22.12 2.38
N ARG A 50 -5.88 -22.93 3.17
CA ARG A 50 -5.30 -24.18 2.67
C ARG A 50 -6.35 -25.19 2.25
N PHE A 51 -7.48 -25.25 2.96
CA PHE A 51 -8.61 -26.10 2.56
C PHE A 51 -9.14 -25.70 1.17
N PHE A 52 -9.39 -24.42 0.90
CA PHE A 52 -9.90 -24.01 -0.42
C PHE A 52 -8.85 -24.12 -1.53
N GLN A 53 -7.55 -23.95 -1.23
CA GLN A 53 -6.47 -24.26 -2.18
C GLN A 53 -6.50 -25.73 -2.62
N TRP A 54 -6.91 -26.64 -1.73
CA TRP A 54 -7.00 -28.08 -2.04
C TRP A 54 -8.37 -28.48 -2.60
N ASN A 55 -9.41 -27.64 -2.42
CA ASN A 55 -10.80 -27.93 -2.76
C ASN A 55 -11.50 -26.70 -3.38
N GLU A 56 -10.96 -26.20 -4.50
CA GLU A 56 -11.55 -25.03 -5.18
C GLU A 56 -12.99 -25.31 -5.65
N ASP A 57 -13.30 -26.57 -5.95
CA ASP A 57 -14.64 -27.04 -6.32
C ASP A 57 -15.71 -26.76 -5.25
N LEU A 58 -15.32 -26.62 -3.97
CA LEU A 58 -16.23 -26.33 -2.87
C LEU A 58 -16.41 -24.82 -2.61
N ALA A 59 -15.63 -23.95 -3.26
CA ALA A 59 -15.62 -22.54 -2.93
C ALA A 59 -16.97 -21.85 -3.19
N ALA A 60 -17.65 -22.17 -4.30
CA ALA A 60 -18.94 -21.55 -4.65
C ALA A 60 -20.04 -21.82 -3.60
N GLU A 61 -20.07 -23.05 -3.07
CA GLU A 61 -20.99 -23.49 -2.03
C GLU A 61 -20.80 -22.72 -0.70
N HIS A 62 -19.57 -22.35 -0.38
CA HIS A 62 -19.23 -21.73 0.91
C HIS A 62 -19.36 -20.20 0.91
N LEU A 63 -19.87 -19.62 -0.16
CA LEU A 63 -20.12 -18.18 -0.26
C LEU A 63 -21.29 -17.71 0.62
N ASP A 64 -22.16 -18.59 1.10
CA ASP A 64 -23.23 -18.26 2.05
C ASP A 64 -22.92 -18.73 3.48
N HIS A 65 -21.66 -19.09 3.76
CA HIS A 65 -21.26 -19.63 5.06
C HIS A 65 -21.46 -18.57 6.18
N PRO A 66 -21.96 -18.95 7.38
CA PRO A 66 -22.22 -17.98 8.45
C PRO A 66 -20.96 -17.25 8.94
N TYR A 67 -19.83 -17.94 8.96
CA TYR A 67 -18.55 -17.33 9.31
C TYR A 67 -17.97 -16.53 8.14
N PHE A 68 -17.76 -15.23 8.35
CA PHE A 68 -17.29 -14.30 7.33
C PHE A 68 -15.94 -14.71 6.73
N GLU A 69 -15.01 -15.24 7.52
CA GLU A 69 -13.69 -15.61 6.99
C GLU A 69 -13.77 -16.76 5.99
N VAL A 70 -14.69 -17.69 6.19
CA VAL A 70 -14.94 -18.74 5.20
C VAL A 70 -15.45 -18.11 3.91
N ARG A 71 -16.39 -17.16 3.97
CA ARG A 71 -16.87 -16.44 2.78
C ARG A 71 -15.74 -15.65 2.11
N ALA A 72 -14.97 -14.88 2.87
CA ALA A 72 -13.87 -14.05 2.36
C ALA A 72 -12.78 -14.87 1.66
N ILE A 73 -12.46 -16.04 2.20
CA ILE A 73 -11.48 -16.96 1.61
C ILE A 73 -12.10 -17.73 0.44
N ALA A 74 -13.33 -18.21 0.55
CA ALA A 74 -14.05 -18.87 -0.55
C ALA A 74 -14.16 -17.95 -1.77
N VAL A 75 -14.40 -16.66 -1.56
CA VAL A 75 -14.37 -15.63 -2.61
C VAL A 75 -13.07 -15.65 -3.39
N ARG A 76 -11.93 -16.12 -2.86
CA ARG A 76 -10.66 -16.17 -3.61
C ARG A 76 -10.61 -17.27 -4.67
N HIS A 77 -11.35 -18.35 -4.45
CA HIS A 77 -11.32 -19.57 -5.27
C HIS A 77 -12.61 -19.78 -6.08
N ALA A 78 -13.73 -19.18 -5.69
CA ALA A 78 -15.01 -19.37 -6.36
C ALA A 78 -14.98 -18.94 -7.84
N PRO A 79 -15.77 -19.54 -8.73
CA PRO A 79 -15.93 -19.03 -10.09
C PRO A 79 -16.38 -17.57 -10.10
N LEU A 80 -15.80 -16.75 -10.99
CA LEU A 80 -15.95 -15.29 -10.97
C LEU A 80 -17.41 -14.83 -11.06
N PHE A 81 -18.28 -15.57 -11.75
CA PHE A 81 -19.69 -15.22 -11.91
C PHE A 81 -20.52 -15.36 -10.62
N HIS A 82 -20.04 -16.07 -9.60
CA HIS A 82 -20.69 -16.13 -8.28
C HIS A 82 -20.30 -14.98 -7.36
N VAL A 83 -19.15 -14.35 -7.57
CA VAL A 83 -18.58 -13.32 -6.69
C VAL A 83 -19.42 -12.04 -6.58
N PRO A 84 -20.07 -11.51 -7.65
CA PRO A 84 -20.82 -10.26 -7.59
C PRO A 84 -21.92 -10.20 -6.53
N ARG A 85 -22.52 -11.33 -6.12
CA ARG A 85 -23.58 -11.33 -5.11
C ARG A 85 -23.10 -10.94 -3.70
N LEU A 86 -21.80 -10.99 -3.45
CA LEU A 86 -21.19 -10.62 -2.16
C LEU A 86 -20.68 -9.16 -2.17
N MET A 87 -21.00 -8.37 -3.19
CA MET A 87 -20.65 -6.94 -3.22
C MET A 87 -21.23 -6.17 -2.04
N ASP A 88 -22.38 -6.60 -1.55
CA ASP A 88 -23.11 -5.99 -0.43
C ASP A 88 -23.05 -6.89 0.83
N ASP A 89 -22.05 -7.77 0.94
CA ASP A 89 -21.85 -8.58 2.16
C ASP A 89 -21.74 -7.67 3.38
N LEU A 90 -22.28 -8.11 4.52
CA LEU A 90 -22.27 -7.33 5.76
C LEU A 90 -20.84 -7.08 6.25
N ASP A 91 -19.93 -8.00 5.99
CA ASP A 91 -18.56 -7.96 6.47
C ASP A 91 -17.60 -7.34 5.45
N GLU A 92 -16.85 -6.32 5.88
CA GLU A 92 -15.89 -5.60 5.05
C GLU A 92 -14.74 -6.47 4.55
N THR A 93 -14.35 -7.53 5.28
CA THR A 93 -13.30 -8.46 4.86
C THR A 93 -13.75 -9.28 3.64
N VAL A 94 -15.05 -9.61 3.60
CA VAL A 94 -15.65 -10.26 2.43
C VAL A 94 -15.73 -9.29 1.25
N ARG A 95 -16.27 -8.07 1.46
CA ARG A 95 -16.34 -7.04 0.40
C ARG A 95 -14.96 -6.68 -0.15
N SER A 96 -13.94 -6.62 0.72
CA SER A 96 -12.54 -6.41 0.34
C SER A 96 -12.01 -7.55 -0.54
N SER A 97 -12.33 -8.81 -0.20
CA SER A 97 -11.97 -9.99 -1.01
C SER A 97 -12.69 -10.00 -2.36
N VAL A 98 -13.94 -9.53 -2.40
CA VAL A 98 -14.74 -9.35 -3.63
C VAL A 98 -14.08 -8.30 -4.54
N ALA A 99 -13.74 -7.13 -4.00
CA ALA A 99 -13.08 -6.05 -4.73
C ALA A 99 -11.78 -6.51 -5.41
N ARG A 100 -11.05 -7.46 -4.82
CA ARG A 100 -9.83 -8.03 -5.42
C ARG A 100 -10.05 -8.88 -6.67
N ARG A 101 -11.28 -9.33 -6.95
CA ARG A 101 -11.57 -10.24 -8.07
C ARG A 101 -12.53 -9.71 -9.10
N LEU A 102 -13.40 -8.77 -8.75
CA LEU A 102 -14.44 -8.28 -9.67
C LEU A 102 -13.87 -7.78 -11.01
N PRO A 103 -14.61 -7.97 -12.11
CA PRO A 103 -14.37 -7.23 -13.35
C PRO A 103 -14.45 -5.72 -13.12
N ARG A 104 -13.64 -4.96 -13.86
CA ARG A 104 -13.52 -3.49 -13.76
C ARG A 104 -14.87 -2.77 -13.63
N ARG A 105 -15.85 -3.11 -14.48
CA ARG A 105 -17.20 -2.49 -14.49
C ARG A 105 -17.92 -2.59 -13.13
N LEU A 106 -17.77 -3.71 -12.42
CA LEU A 106 -18.39 -3.90 -11.11
C LEU A 106 -17.53 -3.30 -10.00
N LEU A 107 -16.21 -3.39 -10.14
CA LEU A 107 -15.27 -2.79 -9.20
C LEU A 107 -15.48 -1.27 -9.07
N LEU A 108 -15.78 -0.58 -10.17
CA LEU A 108 -16.09 0.85 -10.18
C LEU A 108 -17.26 1.25 -9.28
N LYS A 109 -18.21 0.33 -9.06
CA LYS A 109 -19.37 0.55 -8.17
C LYS A 109 -18.99 0.51 -6.69
N MET A 110 -17.87 -0.14 -6.34
CA MET A 110 -17.39 -0.27 -4.96
C MET A 110 -16.49 0.90 -4.52
N ARG A 111 -16.25 1.91 -5.37
CA ARG A 111 -15.42 3.08 -5.00
C ARG A 111 -15.97 3.86 -3.81
N GLY A 112 -17.27 3.81 -3.59
CA GLY A 112 -17.95 4.47 -2.48
C GLY A 112 -18.27 3.54 -1.31
N ASP A 113 -17.59 2.39 -1.18
CA ASP A 113 -17.82 1.50 -0.03
C ASP A 113 -17.59 2.27 1.28
N PRO A 114 -18.45 2.10 2.30
CA PRO A 114 -18.28 2.78 3.58
C PRO A 114 -16.95 2.44 4.27
N ASP A 115 -16.43 1.23 4.06
CA ASP A 115 -15.19 0.79 4.70
C ASP A 115 -13.94 1.17 3.88
N ARG A 116 -12.93 1.72 4.57
CA ARG A 116 -11.69 2.19 3.94
C ARG A 116 -10.86 1.06 3.35
N GLU A 117 -10.83 -0.14 3.94
CA GLU A 117 -10.02 -1.27 3.46
C GLU A 117 -10.60 -1.83 2.15
N VAL A 118 -11.91 -1.76 2.00
CA VAL A 118 -12.57 -2.04 0.72
C VAL A 118 -12.17 -1.00 -0.32
N ARG A 119 -12.24 0.30 0.00
CA ARG A 119 -11.81 1.37 -0.93
C ARG A 119 -10.32 1.27 -1.29
N ILE A 120 -9.44 0.91 -0.36
CA ILE A 120 -8.02 0.62 -0.64
C ILE A 120 -7.88 -0.56 -1.61
N SER A 121 -8.67 -1.62 -1.42
CA SER A 121 -8.67 -2.79 -2.31
C SER A 121 -9.17 -2.45 -3.71
N VAL A 122 -10.14 -1.54 -3.81
CA VAL A 122 -10.62 -0.96 -5.08
C VAL A 122 -9.53 -0.15 -5.76
N ALA A 123 -8.94 0.83 -5.07
CA ALA A 123 -7.86 1.67 -5.60
C ALA A 123 -6.63 0.85 -6.03
N SER A 124 -6.38 -0.29 -5.37
CA SER A 124 -5.29 -1.21 -5.71
C SER A 124 -5.47 -1.96 -7.03
N ARG A 125 -6.65 -1.86 -7.66
CA ARG A 125 -6.96 -2.54 -8.93
C ARG A 125 -7.46 -1.62 -10.02
N LEU A 126 -7.97 -0.43 -9.68
CA LEU A 126 -8.29 0.58 -10.68
C LEU A 126 -7.01 1.14 -11.32
N GLU A 127 -7.18 1.63 -12.54
CA GLU A 127 -6.13 2.14 -13.41
C GLU A 127 -6.55 3.48 -14.02
N ASP A 128 -5.57 4.27 -14.43
CA ASP A 128 -5.75 5.52 -15.17
C ASP A 128 -6.79 6.47 -14.55
N GLY A 129 -7.69 6.98 -15.39
CA GLY A 129 -8.73 7.94 -15.01
C GLY A 129 -9.77 7.39 -14.04
N ASP A 130 -9.86 6.07 -13.83
CA ASP A 130 -10.83 5.52 -12.87
C ASP A 130 -10.51 5.87 -11.43
N LEU A 131 -9.23 6.15 -11.14
CA LEU A 131 -8.75 6.60 -9.85
C LEU A 131 -9.07 8.08 -9.58
N ALA A 132 -9.41 8.87 -10.60
CA ALA A 132 -9.62 10.31 -10.45
C ALA A 132 -10.63 10.66 -9.34
N PRO A 133 -11.80 10.00 -9.24
CA PRO A 133 -12.76 10.31 -8.17
C PRO A 133 -12.29 9.95 -6.76
N MET A 134 -11.27 9.08 -6.63
CA MET A 134 -10.72 8.65 -5.34
C MET A 134 -9.55 9.54 -4.86
N MET A 135 -9.08 10.50 -5.68
CA MET A 135 -8.03 11.43 -5.29
C MET A 135 -8.44 12.37 -4.14
N ARG A 136 -9.75 12.48 -3.88
CA ARG A 136 -10.34 13.26 -2.79
C ARG A 136 -11.07 12.37 -1.78
N ASP A 137 -10.67 11.10 -1.67
CA ASP A 137 -11.23 10.20 -0.66
C ASP A 137 -11.03 10.82 0.74
N PRO A 138 -12.03 10.74 1.64
CA PRO A 138 -11.88 11.26 3.00
C PRO A 138 -10.75 10.58 3.79
N ASP A 139 -10.36 9.36 3.43
CA ASP A 139 -9.30 8.63 4.11
C ASP A 139 -7.93 8.81 3.42
N TYR A 140 -6.95 9.31 4.16
CA TYR A 140 -5.60 9.56 3.63
C TYR A 140 -4.90 8.29 3.13
N SER A 141 -5.20 7.09 3.68
CA SER A 141 -4.61 5.83 3.22
C SER A 141 -5.14 5.43 1.84
N VAL A 142 -6.40 5.76 1.54
CA VAL A 142 -6.95 5.63 0.19
C VAL A 142 -6.28 6.63 -0.75
N ARG A 143 -6.17 7.91 -0.37
CA ARG A 143 -5.48 8.93 -1.19
C ARG A 143 -4.02 8.58 -1.44
N LEU A 144 -3.31 8.05 -0.44
CA LEU A 144 -1.94 7.56 -0.59
C LEU A 144 -1.86 6.38 -1.57
N ARG A 145 -2.81 5.43 -1.49
CA ARG A 145 -2.90 4.32 -2.46
C ARG A 145 -3.14 4.83 -3.88
N VAL A 146 -3.97 5.86 -4.03
CA VAL A 146 -4.25 6.55 -5.30
C VAL A 146 -3.00 7.26 -5.81
N ALA A 147 -2.32 8.06 -4.97
CA ALA A 147 -1.09 8.78 -5.31
C ALA A 147 0.05 7.87 -5.74
N ARG A 148 0.08 6.60 -5.30
CA ARG A 148 1.04 5.57 -5.78
C ARG A 148 0.75 5.04 -7.19
N ARG A 149 -0.49 5.19 -7.68
CA ARG A 149 -0.98 4.46 -8.86
C ARG A 149 -1.50 5.36 -9.99
N VAL A 150 -1.97 6.57 -9.69
CA VAL A 150 -2.44 7.49 -10.73
C VAL A 150 -1.31 7.79 -11.73
N PRO A 151 -1.64 8.02 -13.02
CA PRO A 151 -0.69 8.53 -13.99
C PRO A 151 0.00 9.82 -13.49
N GLU A 152 1.27 10.01 -13.84
CA GLU A 152 2.06 11.16 -13.35
C GLU A 152 1.41 12.50 -13.68
N GLY A 153 0.80 12.64 -14.87
CA GLY A 153 0.08 13.84 -15.28
C GLY A 153 -1.14 14.20 -14.43
N MET A 154 -1.59 13.31 -13.53
CA MET A 154 -2.68 13.57 -12.58
C MET A 154 -2.18 13.97 -11.19
N LEU A 155 -0.92 13.69 -10.85
CA LEU A 155 -0.33 14.02 -9.55
C LEU A 155 -0.37 15.52 -9.19
N PRO A 156 -0.34 16.48 -10.14
CA PRO A 156 -0.49 17.90 -9.79
C PRO A 156 -1.73 18.22 -8.96
N ALA A 157 -2.83 17.48 -9.15
CA ALA A 157 -4.07 17.69 -8.38
C ALA A 157 -3.98 17.22 -6.92
N MET A 158 -2.90 16.54 -6.51
CA MET A 158 -2.66 16.03 -5.15
C MET A 158 -1.48 16.71 -4.44
N MET A 159 -0.79 17.67 -5.08
CA MET A 159 0.40 18.33 -4.52
C MET A 159 0.13 19.08 -3.21
N ARG A 160 -1.13 19.46 -2.96
CA ARG A 160 -1.58 20.18 -1.76
C ARG A 160 -2.50 19.31 -0.90
N ASP A 161 -2.32 18.00 -0.94
CA ASP A 161 -3.03 17.11 -0.02
C ASP A 161 -2.77 17.54 1.42
N GLU A 162 -3.78 17.47 2.27
CA GLU A 162 -3.66 17.80 3.70
C GLU A 162 -2.64 16.89 4.40
N ASP A 163 -2.49 15.65 3.93
CA ASP A 163 -1.60 14.66 4.54
C ASP A 163 -0.20 14.67 3.91
N ALA A 164 0.82 14.80 4.76
CA ALA A 164 2.20 14.91 4.31
C ALA A 164 2.75 13.60 3.70
N GLU A 165 2.24 12.42 4.06
CA GLU A 165 2.65 11.17 3.41
C GLU A 165 2.12 11.09 1.98
N VAL A 166 0.92 11.62 1.73
CA VAL A 166 0.39 11.76 0.36
C VAL A 166 1.23 12.75 -0.44
N ARG A 167 1.53 13.94 0.10
CA ARG A 167 2.40 14.92 -0.57
C ARG A 167 3.81 14.36 -0.81
N LEU A 168 4.35 13.59 0.12
CA LEU A 168 5.65 12.92 -0.05
C LEU A 168 5.61 11.92 -1.20
N GLU A 169 4.54 11.12 -1.30
CA GLU A 169 4.36 10.20 -2.43
C GLU A 169 4.20 10.94 -3.77
N VAL A 170 3.49 12.07 -3.77
CA VAL A 170 3.41 12.95 -4.94
C VAL A 170 4.81 13.46 -5.31
N ALA A 171 5.57 13.97 -4.35
CA ALA A 171 6.94 14.45 -4.58
C ALA A 171 7.88 13.36 -5.09
N ARG A 172 7.62 12.06 -4.84
CA ARG A 172 8.40 10.95 -5.41
C ARG A 172 8.17 10.73 -6.90
N ARG A 173 6.94 10.96 -7.36
CA ARG A 173 6.49 10.52 -8.68
C ARG A 173 6.21 11.66 -9.65
N ILE A 174 5.91 12.86 -9.14
CA ILE A 174 5.48 13.98 -9.98
C ILE A 174 6.61 14.40 -10.94
N GLY A 175 6.22 14.85 -12.13
CA GLY A 175 7.13 15.39 -13.14
C GLY A 175 7.97 16.55 -12.62
N LEU A 176 9.20 16.67 -13.14
CA LEU A 176 10.18 17.68 -12.72
C LEU A 176 9.69 19.12 -12.97
N GLU A 177 8.79 19.32 -13.93
CA GLU A 177 8.16 20.60 -14.25
C GLU A 177 7.27 21.12 -13.11
N TRP A 178 6.71 20.22 -12.29
CA TRP A 178 5.88 20.58 -11.13
C TRP A 178 6.62 20.48 -9.80
N LEU A 179 7.67 19.64 -9.73
CA LEU A 179 8.38 19.33 -8.49
C LEU A 179 8.88 20.58 -7.75
N ALA A 180 9.35 21.59 -8.48
CA ALA A 180 9.85 22.84 -7.90
C ALA A 180 8.80 23.58 -7.06
N SER A 181 7.50 23.44 -7.37
CA SER A 181 6.44 24.07 -6.58
C SER A 181 6.24 23.42 -5.21
N MET A 182 6.87 22.28 -4.94
CA MET A 182 6.85 21.59 -3.64
C MET A 182 8.09 21.91 -2.77
N ALA A 183 9.00 22.76 -3.25
CA ALA A 183 10.23 23.11 -2.53
C ALA A 183 10.00 23.83 -1.19
N TRP A 184 8.82 24.42 -0.99
CA TRP A 184 8.41 25.11 0.24
C TRP A 184 7.33 24.36 1.01
N ASP A 185 7.22 23.04 0.85
CA ASP A 185 6.30 22.24 1.64
C ASP A 185 6.59 22.42 3.14
N GLU A 186 5.55 22.50 3.96
CA GLU A 186 5.68 22.60 5.41
C GLU A 186 6.43 21.39 6.00
N ASN A 187 6.32 20.21 5.38
CA ASN A 187 6.93 18.99 5.84
C ASN A 187 8.36 18.83 5.31
N GLN A 188 9.33 18.71 6.22
CA GLN A 188 10.75 18.59 5.86
C GLN A 188 11.05 17.35 5.01
N ARG A 189 10.32 16.23 5.16
CA ARG A 189 10.55 15.01 4.37
C ARG A 189 10.16 15.21 2.92
N VAL A 190 9.11 16.01 2.67
CA VAL A 190 8.71 16.40 1.31
C VAL A 190 9.80 17.27 0.70
N ARG A 191 10.25 18.33 1.40
CA ARG A 191 11.33 19.21 0.93
C ARG A 191 12.63 18.45 0.69
N LEU A 192 13.01 17.52 1.56
CA LEU A 192 14.18 16.67 1.38
C LEU A 192 14.08 15.87 0.08
N HIS A 193 12.94 15.23 -0.17
CA HIS A 193 12.76 14.44 -1.39
C HIS A 193 12.72 15.30 -2.66
N VAL A 194 12.16 16.52 -2.56
CA VAL A 194 12.24 17.53 -3.62
C VAL A 194 13.70 17.91 -3.89
N ALA A 195 14.49 18.20 -2.85
CA ALA A 195 15.91 18.52 -2.98
C ALA A 195 16.74 17.36 -3.53
N GLN A 196 16.35 16.10 -3.32
CA GLN A 196 17.01 14.93 -3.91
C GLN A 196 16.73 14.79 -5.41
N ARG A 197 15.55 15.19 -5.89
CA ARG A 197 15.12 15.01 -7.28
C ARG A 197 15.31 16.23 -8.17
N LEU A 198 15.29 17.44 -7.61
CA LEU A 198 15.48 18.68 -8.39
C LEU A 198 16.84 18.69 -9.09
N CYS A 199 16.88 19.33 -10.26
CA CYS A 199 18.12 19.57 -10.97
C CYS A 199 19.02 20.54 -10.19
N PRO A 200 20.36 20.35 -10.23
CA PRO A 200 21.34 21.20 -9.54
C PRO A 200 21.06 22.70 -9.63
N ASP A 201 20.74 23.20 -10.82
CA ASP A 201 20.53 24.63 -11.10
C ASP A 201 19.32 25.22 -10.37
N LYS A 202 18.37 24.39 -9.93
CA LYS A 202 17.16 24.81 -9.20
C LYS A 202 17.31 24.71 -7.69
N LEU A 203 18.37 24.09 -7.18
CA LEU A 203 18.55 23.87 -5.74
C LEU A 203 18.88 25.16 -4.97
N ALA A 204 19.30 26.23 -5.66
CA ALA A 204 19.51 27.53 -5.04
C ALA A 204 18.26 28.07 -4.31
N ALA A 205 17.04 27.68 -4.73
CA ALA A 205 15.80 28.03 -4.05
C ALA A 205 15.67 27.43 -2.64
N MET A 206 16.44 26.38 -2.33
CA MET A 206 16.37 25.61 -1.08
C MET A 206 17.64 25.77 -0.23
N ILE A 207 18.55 26.67 -0.61
CA ILE A 207 19.86 26.84 0.05
C ILE A 207 19.76 27.22 1.53
N ASN A 208 18.70 27.96 1.89
CA ASN A 208 18.45 28.44 3.25
C ASN A 208 17.34 27.61 3.94
N ASP A 209 17.15 26.34 3.57
CA ASP A 209 16.14 25.50 4.22
C ASP A 209 16.40 25.43 5.73
N ALA A 210 15.32 25.48 6.53
CA ALA A 210 15.44 25.41 7.98
C ALA A 210 16.02 24.06 8.45
N ASP A 211 15.72 22.98 7.72
CA ASP A 211 16.18 21.64 8.04
C ASP A 211 17.56 21.39 7.42
N TRP A 212 18.52 20.99 8.25
CA TRP A 212 19.90 20.80 7.83
C TRP A 212 20.09 19.58 6.91
N CYS A 213 19.23 18.55 6.98
CA CYS A 213 19.30 17.41 6.05
C CYS A 213 18.96 17.88 4.63
N VAL A 214 18.01 18.81 4.49
CA VAL A 214 17.70 19.43 3.19
C VAL A 214 18.90 20.23 2.70
N ARG A 215 19.49 21.08 3.55
CA ARG A 215 20.69 21.85 3.20
C ARG A 215 21.89 20.97 2.87
N TYR A 216 22.04 19.83 3.54
CA TYR A 216 23.07 18.82 3.23
C TYR A 216 22.90 18.28 1.81
N VAL A 217 21.68 17.84 1.44
CA VAL A 217 21.40 17.38 0.07
C VAL A 217 21.61 18.49 -0.96
N VAL A 218 21.23 19.74 -0.63
CA VAL A 218 21.51 20.91 -1.47
C VAL A 218 23.01 21.10 -1.64
N ALA A 219 23.79 21.12 -0.56
CA ALA A 219 25.24 21.26 -0.61
C ALA A 219 25.91 20.16 -1.43
N SER A 220 25.41 18.92 -1.36
CA SER A 220 25.92 17.79 -2.15
C SER A 220 25.70 17.92 -3.66
N ARG A 221 24.69 18.69 -4.10
CA ARG A 221 24.21 18.62 -5.49
C ARG A 221 24.06 19.96 -6.21
N ILE A 222 23.99 21.08 -5.51
CA ILE A 222 23.78 22.41 -6.08
C ILE A 222 24.90 22.78 -7.06
N ALA A 223 24.59 23.57 -8.10
CA ALA A 223 25.62 24.07 -9.01
C ALA A 223 26.74 24.82 -8.26
N ASP A 224 27.99 24.64 -8.70
CA ASP A 224 29.18 25.12 -7.97
C ASP A 224 29.21 26.65 -7.79
N GLU A 225 28.55 27.39 -8.68
CA GLU A 225 28.38 28.85 -8.60
C GLU A 225 27.53 29.32 -7.40
N TYR A 226 26.69 28.44 -6.85
CA TYR A 226 25.84 28.74 -5.68
C TYR A 226 26.31 28.05 -4.39
N LEU A 227 27.46 27.37 -4.40
CA LEU A 227 27.90 26.54 -3.26
C LEU A 227 28.48 27.35 -2.09
N ASP A 228 29.02 28.55 -2.35
CA ASP A 228 29.76 29.34 -1.33
C ASP A 228 28.99 29.59 -0.02
N PRO A 229 27.68 29.91 -0.01
CA PRO A 229 26.95 30.14 1.23
C PRO A 229 26.93 28.94 2.19
N LEU A 230 27.14 27.71 1.68
CA LEU A 230 27.08 26.48 2.48
C LEU A 230 28.45 26.10 3.10
N ILE A 231 29.54 26.78 2.71
CA ILE A 231 30.89 26.56 3.27
C ILE A 231 30.96 26.95 4.75
N ASP A 232 30.12 27.91 5.15
CA ASP A 232 30.01 28.45 6.51
C ASP A 232 28.63 28.14 7.13
N ASP A 233 27.94 27.09 6.65
CA ASP A 233 26.68 26.61 7.25
C ASP A 233 26.86 26.37 8.76
N PRO A 234 25.86 26.63 9.62
CA PRO A 234 25.98 26.34 11.06
C PRO A 234 26.25 24.87 11.40
N VAL A 235 25.86 23.92 10.54
CA VAL A 235 26.01 22.47 10.75
C VAL A 235 27.30 21.96 10.08
N GLU A 236 28.13 21.23 10.83
CA GLU A 236 29.45 20.77 10.34
C GLU A 236 29.34 19.85 9.13
N GLU A 237 28.41 18.90 9.14
CA GLU A 237 28.21 17.94 8.04
C GLU A 237 27.90 18.65 6.71
N VAL A 238 27.20 19.78 6.76
CA VAL A 238 26.90 20.63 5.59
C VAL A 238 28.16 21.40 5.14
N ARG A 239 28.97 21.90 6.08
CA ARG A 239 30.24 22.57 5.75
C ARG A 239 31.25 21.60 5.15
N GLU A 240 31.37 20.40 5.72
CA GLU A 240 32.29 19.36 5.26
C GLU A 240 32.00 18.98 3.82
N ILE A 241 30.73 18.72 3.48
CA ILE A 241 30.35 18.35 2.12
C ILE A 241 30.55 19.52 1.15
N ALA A 242 30.22 20.75 1.55
CA ALA A 242 30.40 21.94 0.71
C ALA A 242 31.89 22.25 0.45
N ARG A 243 32.73 22.21 1.48
CA ARG A 243 34.19 22.40 1.37
C ARG A 243 34.82 21.28 0.55
N GLY A 244 34.38 20.04 0.76
CA GLY A 244 34.85 18.90 0.00
C GLY A 244 34.58 19.05 -1.50
N ARG A 245 33.36 19.44 -1.86
CA ARG A 245 33.01 19.74 -3.26
C ARG A 245 33.81 20.91 -3.83
N ARG A 246 33.97 22.01 -3.08
CA ARG A 246 34.77 23.16 -3.51
C ARG A 246 36.25 22.78 -3.75
N ALA A 247 36.77 21.83 -2.99
CA ALA A 247 38.10 21.25 -3.16
C ALA A 247 38.20 20.18 -4.27
N GLY A 248 37.09 19.84 -4.94
CA GLY A 248 37.05 18.83 -5.99
C GLY A 248 37.02 17.37 -5.50
N LEU A 249 36.67 17.12 -4.23
CA LEU A 249 36.48 15.76 -3.72
C LEU A 249 35.21 15.14 -4.32
N VAL A 250 35.34 13.91 -4.82
CA VAL A 250 34.21 13.12 -5.33
C VAL A 250 33.38 12.62 -4.14
N LEU A 251 32.10 12.97 -4.11
CA LEU A 251 31.18 12.48 -3.10
C LEU A 251 30.87 10.99 -3.37
N GLN A 252 30.92 10.16 -2.33
CA GLN A 252 30.34 8.82 -2.38
C GLN A 252 28.81 8.97 -2.27
N ASP A 253 28.07 8.31 -3.16
CA ASP A 253 26.60 8.38 -3.30
C ASP A 253 25.82 7.72 -2.13
N ASP A 254 26.27 7.91 -0.89
CA ASP A 254 25.52 7.52 0.31
C ASP A 254 24.55 8.66 0.68
N LEU A 255 23.64 8.98 -0.25
CA LEU A 255 22.50 9.86 0.01
C LEU A 255 21.47 9.08 0.85
N PRO A 256 21.10 9.54 2.06
CA PRO A 256 20.09 8.88 2.90
C PRO A 256 18.66 8.97 2.36
#